data_AF-A0A9W6LD79-F1
#
_entry.id   AF-A0A9W6LD79-F1
#
_cell.length_a   1.000
_cell.length_b   1.000
_cell.length_c   1.000
_cell.angle_alpha   90.00
_cell.angle_beta   90.00
_cell.angle_gamma   90.00
#
_symmetry.space_group_name_H-M   'P 1'
#
loop_
_entity.id
_entity.type
_entity.pdbx_description
1 polymer ?
#
loop_
_entity_poly.entity_id
_entity_poly.type
_entity_poly.pdbx_seq_one_letter_code
_entity_poly.pdbx_strand_id
1 'polypeptide(L)'
;MHNVMTQDKDDRKRPQLRLVVNNPELRGSRPATGEDASMPFEVLIAKRHELRADFYTGIAPQHVKAYERIERHLERRGWLYGLDPQHGRLMVIPAATVCPEVLEHGGSPQDELLLFVADDPTGLGLCLCLEMILPFWSDDAVMEEALIYAPIYPYGSLFLEENKNDGYLDLIYRLSFPLYPPAPTERLLEKLFAVARYELRETLIGLDEFPEA
;
A
#
# COMPACT_ATOMS: atom_id res chain seq x y z
N MET A 1 15.72 -41.75 12.01
CA MET A 1 15.66 -41.24 10.62
C MET A 1 14.89 -39.93 10.66
N HIS A 2 15.60 -38.81 10.69
CA HIS A 2 14.99 -37.48 10.62
C HIS A 2 14.80 -37.13 9.13
N ASN A 3 13.56 -36.90 8.73
CA ASN A 3 13.25 -36.28 7.45
C ASN A 3 13.67 -34.81 7.52
N VAL A 4 14.73 -34.48 6.79
CA VAL A 4 15.05 -33.11 6.44
C VAL A 4 13.98 -32.68 5.44
N MET A 5 13.02 -31.85 5.88
CA MET A 5 12.25 -31.03 4.95
C MET A 5 13.24 -30.02 4.36
N THR A 6 13.80 -30.36 3.21
CA THR A 6 14.40 -29.43 2.29
C THR A 6 13.33 -28.40 1.93
N GLN A 7 13.35 -27.25 2.60
CA GLN A 7 12.72 -26.04 2.09
C GLN A 7 13.35 -25.77 0.73
N ASP A 8 12.51 -25.79 -0.29
CA ASP A 8 12.84 -25.39 -1.65
C ASP A 8 13.21 -23.90 -1.60
N LYS A 9 14.52 -23.60 -1.45
CA LYS A 9 15.06 -22.25 -1.54
C LYS A 9 15.22 -21.91 -3.03
N ASP A 10 14.09 -21.71 -3.67
CA ASP A 10 14.07 -20.88 -4.87
C ASP A 10 14.03 -19.43 -4.37
N ASP A 11 15.19 -18.80 -4.26
CA ASP A 11 15.34 -17.39 -3.84
C ASP A 11 14.54 -16.41 -4.76
N ARG A 12 13.98 -16.92 -5.87
CA ARG A 12 13.11 -16.23 -6.82
C ARG A 12 11.64 -16.15 -6.38
N LYS A 13 11.23 -16.84 -5.31
CA LYS A 13 9.85 -16.80 -4.82
C LYS A 13 9.79 -16.27 -3.40
N ARG A 14 10.03 -14.96 -3.27
CA ARG A 14 9.83 -14.24 -2.01
C ARG A 14 8.37 -14.44 -1.55
N PRO A 15 8.12 -14.74 -0.26
CA PRO A 15 6.76 -14.74 0.28
C PRO A 15 6.10 -13.39 -0.01
N GLN A 16 4.79 -13.41 -0.26
CA GLN A 16 4.03 -12.24 -0.71
C GLN A 16 4.33 -10.99 0.12
N LEU A 17 4.77 -9.96 -0.58
CA LEU A 17 5.22 -8.70 -0.02
C LEU A 17 4.03 -8.00 0.65
N ARG A 18 4.07 -7.94 1.98
CA ARG A 18 3.12 -7.15 2.76
C ARG A 18 3.81 -5.88 3.16
N LEU A 19 3.24 -4.76 2.74
CA LEU A 19 3.61 -3.45 3.24
C LEU A 19 3.42 -3.43 4.76
N VAL A 20 4.52 -3.49 5.51
CA VAL A 20 4.54 -2.96 6.87
C VAL A 20 4.72 -1.45 6.72
N VAL A 21 3.68 -0.75 6.25
CA VAL A 21 3.77 0.72 6.18
C VAL A 21 3.76 1.28 7.58
N ASN A 22 4.97 1.65 7.96
CA ASN A 22 5.30 2.34 9.17
C ASN A 22 4.84 3.80 9.00
N ASN A 23 3.71 4.16 9.59
CA ASN A 23 3.20 5.54 9.65
C ASN A 23 4.36 6.52 9.94
N PRO A 24 4.48 7.65 9.21
CA PRO A 24 5.45 8.69 9.52
C PRO A 24 5.48 9.12 10.99
N GLU A 25 4.34 9.09 11.70
CA GLU A 25 4.22 9.42 13.12
C GLU A 25 4.79 8.34 14.06
N LEU A 26 4.89 7.09 13.61
CA LEU A 26 5.48 5.97 14.36
C LEU A 26 7.00 5.84 14.15
N ARG A 27 7.60 6.69 13.30
CA ARG A 27 9.05 6.75 13.01
C ARG A 27 9.93 7.11 14.23
N GLY A 28 9.35 7.50 15.36
CA GLY A 28 10.09 7.95 16.55
C GLY A 28 10.67 6.84 17.43
N SER A 29 10.18 5.59 17.32
CA SER A 29 10.56 4.53 18.26
C SER A 29 10.82 3.22 17.53
N ARG A 30 12.09 2.80 17.51
CA ARG A 30 12.48 1.40 17.22
C ARG A 30 11.59 0.47 18.07
N PRO A 31 10.86 -0.49 17.49
CA PRO A 31 10.29 -1.56 18.27
C PRO A 31 11.42 -2.35 18.93
N ALA A 32 11.34 -2.50 20.24
CA ALA A 32 12.18 -3.43 20.95
C ALA A 32 11.65 -4.84 20.66
N THR A 33 12.36 -5.59 19.80
CA THR A 33 12.26 -7.06 19.64
C THR A 33 10.86 -7.63 19.37
N GLY A 34 10.59 -8.00 18.12
CA GLY A 34 9.46 -8.85 17.73
C GLY A 34 9.05 -8.62 16.27
N GLU A 35 8.73 -9.69 15.55
CA GLU A 35 7.96 -9.61 14.30
C GLU A 35 6.62 -8.95 14.63
N ASP A 36 6.27 -7.85 13.98
CA ASP A 36 4.90 -7.32 14.09
C ASP A 36 3.98 -8.34 13.39
N ALA A 37 3.02 -8.89 14.13
CA ALA A 37 2.13 -9.93 13.63
C ALA A 37 1.19 -9.35 12.56
N SER A 38 1.60 -9.41 11.29
CA SER A 38 0.79 -8.97 10.15
C SER A 38 -0.48 -9.81 10.00
N MET A 39 -1.63 -9.13 9.90
CA MET A 39 -2.91 -9.75 9.64
C MET A 39 -3.13 -9.91 8.12
N PRO A 40 -3.43 -11.12 7.60
CA PRO A 40 -3.76 -11.29 6.19
C PRO A 40 -4.99 -10.48 5.78
N PHE A 41 -5.01 -10.01 4.54
CA PHE A 41 -6.14 -9.23 4.00
C PHE A 41 -7.50 -9.90 4.18
N GLU A 42 -7.60 -11.22 4.00
CA GLU A 42 -8.84 -11.96 4.18
C GLU A 42 -9.37 -11.86 5.62
N VAL A 43 -8.46 -11.83 6.59
CA VAL A 43 -8.80 -11.65 8.01
C VAL A 43 -9.20 -10.19 8.27
N LEU A 44 -8.51 -9.22 7.66
CA LEU A 44 -8.88 -7.80 7.76
C LEU A 44 -10.29 -7.54 7.21
N ILE A 45 -10.68 -8.20 6.10
CA ILE A 45 -12.05 -8.13 5.58
C ILE A 45 -13.02 -8.81 6.55
N ALA A 46 -12.73 -10.05 6.94
CA ALA A 46 -13.65 -10.85 7.75
C ALA A 46 -13.95 -10.21 9.11
N LYS A 47 -12.93 -9.60 9.72
CA LYS A 47 -13.04 -8.93 11.02
C LYS A 47 -13.25 -7.42 10.92
N ARG A 48 -13.47 -6.87 9.71
CA ARG A 48 -13.53 -5.43 9.48
C ARG A 48 -14.44 -4.68 10.46
N HIS A 49 -15.62 -5.23 10.74
CA HIS A 49 -16.58 -4.61 11.65
C HIS A 49 -16.11 -4.60 13.12
N GLU A 50 -15.38 -5.64 13.54
CA GLU A 50 -14.79 -5.74 14.87
C GLU A 50 -13.61 -4.77 15.01
N LEU A 51 -12.75 -4.71 13.99
CA LEU A 51 -11.55 -3.87 13.96
C LEU A 51 -11.85 -2.37 13.79
N ARG A 52 -13.05 -2.02 13.30
CA ARG A 52 -13.45 -0.63 13.01
C ARG A 52 -13.31 0.29 14.23
N ALA A 53 -13.69 -0.18 15.42
CA ALA A 53 -13.59 0.63 16.64
C ALA A 53 -12.13 0.97 16.97
N ASP A 54 -11.25 -0.02 16.91
CA ASP A 54 -9.82 0.14 17.16
C ASP A 54 -9.18 1.03 16.10
N PHE A 55 -9.56 0.85 14.84
CA PHE A 55 -9.10 1.65 13.71
C PHE A 55 -9.33 3.15 13.93
N TYR A 56 -10.51 3.54 14.41
CA TYR A 56 -10.87 4.94 14.65
C TYR A 56 -10.43 5.49 16.01
N THR A 57 -9.87 4.66 16.89
CA THR A 57 -9.51 5.08 18.23
C THR A 57 -8.40 6.13 18.18
N GLY A 58 -8.67 7.33 18.72
CA GLY A 58 -7.71 8.43 18.75
C GLY A 58 -7.50 9.14 17.41
N ILE A 59 -8.38 8.95 16.42
CA ILE A 59 -8.35 9.69 15.15
C ILE A 59 -9.10 11.03 15.29
N ALA A 60 -8.54 12.10 14.72
CA ALA A 60 -9.19 13.41 14.67
C ALA A 60 -10.52 13.36 13.87
N PRO A 61 -11.57 14.10 14.27
CA PRO A 61 -12.89 14.02 13.62
C PRO A 61 -12.89 14.25 12.10
N GLN A 62 -11.96 15.06 11.58
CA GLN A 62 -11.82 15.32 10.15
C GLN A 62 -11.27 14.12 9.37
N HIS A 63 -10.31 13.39 9.96
CA HIS A 63 -9.78 12.14 9.41
C HIS A 63 -10.85 11.05 9.43
N VAL A 64 -11.61 10.93 10.52
CA VAL A 64 -12.75 9.99 10.60
C VAL A 64 -13.72 10.22 9.44
N LYS A 65 -14.10 11.48 9.18
CA LYS A 65 -15.00 11.83 8.06
C LYS A 65 -14.43 11.45 6.69
N ALA A 66 -13.12 11.63 6.49
CA ALA A 66 -12.46 11.26 5.24
C ALA A 66 -12.52 9.74 5.03
N TYR A 67 -12.10 8.96 6.04
CA TYR A 67 -12.16 7.50 6.00
C TYR A 67 -13.59 6.98 5.78
N GLU A 68 -14.58 7.49 6.52
CA GLU A 68 -15.98 7.09 6.34
C GLU A 68 -16.53 7.41 4.93
N ARG A 69 -15.97 8.42 4.24
CA ARG A 69 -16.33 8.72 2.84
C ARG A 69 -15.69 7.71 1.89
N ILE A 70 -14.43 7.35 2.13
CA ILE A 70 -13.71 6.34 1.36
C ILE A 70 -14.40 4.99 1.51
N GLU A 71 -14.70 4.56 2.73
CA GLU A 71 -15.44 3.31 2.99
C GLU A 71 -16.75 3.23 2.22
N ARG A 72 -17.59 4.26 2.31
CA ARG A 72 -18.87 4.29 1.58
C ARG A 72 -18.68 4.23 0.07
N HIS A 73 -17.61 4.82 -0.46
CA HIS A 73 -17.28 4.72 -1.87
C HIS A 73 -16.92 3.28 -2.25
N LEU A 74 -16.04 2.64 -1.48
CA LEU A 74 -15.65 1.24 -1.68
C LEU A 74 -16.87 0.30 -1.60
N GLU A 75 -17.71 0.46 -0.58
CA GLU A 75 -18.94 -0.31 -0.41
C GLU A 75 -19.90 -0.15 -1.60
N ARG A 76 -20.11 1.08 -2.08
CA ARG A 76 -20.97 1.35 -3.26
C ARG A 76 -20.44 0.72 -4.54
N ARG A 77 -19.12 0.69 -4.70
CA ARG A 77 -18.44 0.03 -5.82
C ARG A 77 -18.45 -1.50 -5.70
N GLY A 78 -18.84 -2.05 -4.55
CA GLY A 78 -18.74 -3.47 -4.24
C GLY A 78 -17.29 -3.94 -4.07
N TRP A 79 -16.38 -3.03 -3.75
CA TRP A 79 -14.96 -3.33 -3.58
C TRP A 79 -14.71 -3.90 -2.18
N LEU A 80 -13.95 -4.99 -2.14
CA LEU A 80 -13.49 -5.56 -0.88
C LEU A 80 -12.40 -4.68 -0.28
N TYR A 81 -12.46 -4.48 1.03
CA TYR A 81 -11.47 -3.72 1.76
C TYR A 81 -11.39 -4.20 3.21
N GLY A 82 -10.19 -4.08 3.78
CA GLY A 82 -9.87 -4.37 5.17
C GLY A 82 -9.45 -3.11 5.93
N LEU A 83 -9.48 -3.17 7.25
CA LEU A 83 -9.04 -2.09 8.14
C LEU A 83 -7.95 -2.62 9.06
N ASP A 84 -6.74 -2.09 8.97
CA ASP A 84 -5.62 -2.45 9.81
C ASP A 84 -5.37 -1.36 10.87
N PRO A 85 -5.74 -1.58 12.15
CA PRO A 85 -5.51 -0.61 13.22
C PRO A 85 -4.06 -0.58 13.73
N GLN A 86 -3.23 -1.58 13.40
CA GLN A 86 -1.90 -1.79 14.00
C GLN A 86 -0.80 -1.11 13.19
N HIS A 87 -0.84 -1.23 11.87
CA HIS A 87 0.23 -0.75 10.99
C HIS A 87 -0.05 0.65 10.44
N GLY A 88 -0.38 1.60 11.31
CA GLY A 88 -0.56 2.99 10.87
C GLY A 88 -1.95 3.34 10.34
N ARG A 89 -2.98 2.57 10.70
CA ARG A 89 -4.39 2.83 10.36
C ARG A 89 -4.60 2.81 8.84
N LEU A 90 -4.28 1.66 8.24
CA LEU A 90 -4.37 1.45 6.80
C LEU A 90 -5.72 0.87 6.41
N MET A 91 -6.33 1.45 5.39
CA MET A 91 -7.35 0.76 4.61
C MET A 91 -6.65 -0.06 3.53
N VAL A 92 -6.85 -1.37 3.53
CA VAL A 92 -6.21 -2.28 2.57
C VAL A 92 -7.24 -2.66 1.51
N ILE A 93 -6.88 -2.62 0.23
CA ILE A 93 -7.70 -3.14 -0.88
C ILE A 93 -6.83 -3.95 -1.84
N PRO A 94 -7.37 -4.93 -2.58
CA PRO A 94 -6.58 -5.65 -3.57
C PRO A 94 -6.16 -4.69 -4.69
N ALA A 95 -4.88 -4.67 -5.03
CA ALA A 95 -4.34 -3.80 -6.08
C ALA A 95 -5.07 -4.02 -7.41
N ALA A 96 -5.34 -5.28 -7.77
CA ALA A 96 -6.09 -5.66 -8.96
C ALA A 96 -7.54 -5.12 -9.01
N THR A 97 -8.10 -4.69 -7.87
CA THR A 97 -9.43 -4.02 -7.84
C THR A 97 -9.35 -2.61 -8.41
N VAL A 98 -8.21 -1.92 -8.22
CA VAL A 98 -7.98 -0.55 -8.71
C VAL A 98 -7.27 -0.56 -10.07
N CYS A 99 -6.25 -1.39 -10.21
CA CYS A 99 -5.42 -1.54 -11.39
C CYS A 99 -5.32 -3.02 -11.78
N PRO A 100 -6.27 -3.55 -12.58
CA PRO A 100 -6.24 -4.94 -13.05
C PRO A 100 -4.95 -5.31 -13.79
N GLU A 101 -4.33 -4.32 -14.46
CA GLU A 101 -3.09 -4.46 -15.21
C GLU A 101 -1.90 -4.94 -14.35
N VAL A 102 -1.97 -4.79 -13.02
CA VAL A 102 -0.98 -5.36 -12.08
C VAL A 102 -0.70 -6.84 -12.36
N LEU A 103 -1.73 -7.62 -12.72
CA LEU A 103 -1.58 -9.05 -13.02
C LEU A 103 -0.86 -9.35 -14.34
N GLU A 104 -0.82 -8.38 -15.26
CA GLU A 104 -0.12 -8.49 -16.54
C GLU A 104 1.38 -8.19 -16.38
N HIS A 105 1.74 -7.48 -15.31
CA HIS A 105 3.09 -6.98 -15.02
C HIS A 105 3.70 -7.67 -13.79
N GLY A 106 3.57 -8.99 -13.70
CA GLY A 106 4.20 -9.82 -12.64
C GLY A 106 3.51 -9.79 -11.27
N GLY A 107 2.46 -8.99 -11.11
CA GLY A 107 1.70 -8.91 -9.87
C GLY A 107 0.81 -10.12 -9.60
N SER A 108 0.43 -10.27 -8.33
CA SER A 108 -0.42 -11.32 -7.81
C SER A 108 -1.82 -10.80 -7.47
N PRO A 109 -2.88 -11.65 -7.51
CA PRO A 109 -4.19 -11.30 -6.96
C PRO A 109 -4.18 -10.92 -5.47
N GLN A 110 -3.10 -11.25 -4.78
CA GLN A 110 -2.88 -10.94 -3.36
C GLN A 110 -2.10 -9.64 -3.15
N ASP A 111 -1.67 -8.96 -4.22
CA ASP A 111 -1.01 -7.66 -4.07
C ASP A 111 -2.00 -6.65 -3.49
N GLU A 112 -1.50 -5.84 -2.57
CA GLU A 112 -2.29 -4.93 -1.77
C GLU A 112 -1.98 -3.49 -2.15
N LEU A 113 -3.03 -2.70 -2.16
CA LEU A 113 -2.99 -1.26 -2.21
C LEU A 113 -3.37 -0.73 -0.83
N LEU A 114 -2.49 0.08 -0.27
CA LEU A 114 -2.70 0.70 1.03
C LEU A 114 -3.21 2.11 0.89
N LEU A 115 -4.26 2.45 1.62
CA LEU A 115 -4.85 3.78 1.64
C LEU A 115 -4.84 4.32 3.06
N PHE A 116 -4.39 5.56 3.21
CA PHE A 116 -4.46 6.27 4.47
C PHE A 116 -4.66 7.76 4.24
N VAL A 117 -5.20 8.41 5.27
CA VAL A 117 -5.41 9.85 5.31
C VAL A 117 -4.31 10.45 6.19
N ALA A 118 -3.57 11.39 5.62
CA ALA A 118 -2.53 12.14 6.33
C ALA A 118 -2.94 13.62 6.42
N ASP A 119 -2.37 14.35 7.39
CA ASP A 119 -2.42 15.80 7.34
C ASP A 119 -1.60 16.31 6.15
N ASP A 120 -2.07 17.37 5.51
CA ASP A 120 -1.28 18.02 4.47
C ASP A 120 0.01 18.63 5.08
N PRO A 121 1.07 18.87 4.27
CA PRO A 121 2.33 19.42 4.78
C PRO A 121 2.21 20.81 5.43
N THR A 122 1.12 21.52 5.20
CA THR A 122 0.84 22.84 5.81
C THR A 122 0.06 22.71 7.13
N GLY A 123 -0.47 21.52 7.45
CA GLY A 123 -1.31 21.25 8.61
C GLY A 123 -2.72 21.83 8.51
N LEU A 124 -3.13 22.32 7.33
CA LEU A 124 -4.39 23.06 7.15
C LEU A 124 -5.49 22.22 6.47
N GLY A 125 -5.18 20.98 6.11
CA GLY A 125 -6.02 20.11 5.31
C GLY A 125 -5.52 18.68 5.37
N LEU A 126 -6.11 17.82 4.54
CA LEU A 126 -5.83 16.40 4.52
C LEU A 126 -5.31 15.98 3.15
N CYS A 127 -4.63 14.86 3.09
CA CYS A 127 -4.22 14.16 1.88
C CYS A 127 -4.72 12.71 1.92
N LEU A 128 -5.25 12.22 0.81
CA LEU A 128 -5.43 10.79 0.58
C LEU A 128 -4.14 10.26 -0.01
N CYS A 129 -3.47 9.40 0.74
CA CYS A 129 -2.28 8.70 0.30
C CYS A 129 -2.66 7.28 -0.12
N LEU A 130 -2.02 6.83 -1.19
CA LEU A 130 -2.16 5.49 -1.72
C LEU A 130 -0.77 4.92 -2.00
N GLU A 131 -0.51 3.71 -1.54
CA GLU A 131 0.79 3.04 -1.67
C GLU A 131 0.64 1.62 -2.18
N MET A 132 1.57 1.20 -3.03
CA MET A 132 1.67 -0.16 -3.53
C MET A 132 3.14 -0.58 -3.51
N ILE A 133 3.45 -1.78 -2.98
CA ILE A 133 4.71 -2.45 -3.30
C ILE A 133 4.57 -2.97 -4.70
N LEU A 134 5.49 -2.54 -5.56
CA LEU A 134 5.50 -2.97 -6.94
C LEU A 134 6.02 -4.41 -6.98
N PRO A 135 5.48 -5.27 -7.86
CA PRO A 135 5.86 -6.67 -7.98
C PRO A 135 7.22 -6.83 -8.69
N PHE A 136 8.21 -6.02 -8.33
CA PHE A 136 9.53 -5.98 -8.94
C PHE A 136 10.51 -6.81 -8.12
N TRP A 137 11.07 -7.85 -8.73
CA TRP A 137 12.00 -8.77 -8.09
C TRP A 137 13.38 -8.61 -8.73
N SER A 138 14.19 -7.70 -8.21
CA SER A 138 15.56 -7.55 -8.68
C SER A 138 16.54 -7.35 -7.54
N ASP A 139 17.83 -7.56 -7.82
CA ASP A 139 18.95 -7.14 -6.97
C ASP A 139 18.80 -5.65 -6.57
N ASP A 140 19.31 -5.28 -5.40
CA ASP A 140 19.28 -3.91 -4.85
C ASP A 140 19.83 -2.90 -5.87
N ALA A 141 20.87 -3.27 -6.62
CA ALA A 141 21.46 -2.42 -7.66
C ALA A 141 20.48 -2.10 -8.80
N VAL A 142 19.65 -3.06 -9.21
CA VAL A 142 18.65 -2.88 -10.27
C VAL A 142 17.44 -2.10 -9.75
N MET A 143 17.10 -2.25 -8.46
CA MET A 143 16.06 -1.44 -7.82
C MET A 143 16.47 0.03 -7.68
N GLU A 144 17.73 0.29 -7.32
CA GLU A 144 18.30 1.65 -7.33
C GLU A 144 18.29 2.25 -8.74
N GLU A 145 18.64 1.47 -9.75
CA GLU A 145 18.61 1.89 -11.15
C GLU A 145 17.17 2.22 -11.60
N ALA A 146 16.22 1.34 -11.29
CA ALA A 146 14.79 1.56 -11.54
C ALA A 146 14.30 2.85 -10.86
N LEU A 147 14.68 3.09 -9.60
CA LEU A 147 14.32 4.32 -8.90
C LEU A 147 14.90 5.58 -9.57
N ILE A 148 16.16 5.53 -10.02
CA ILE A 148 16.86 6.68 -10.61
C ILE A 148 16.33 7.03 -11.99
N TYR A 149 16.01 6.01 -12.81
CA TYR A 149 15.62 6.20 -14.21
C TYR A 149 14.12 6.11 -14.46
N ALA A 150 13.33 5.76 -13.45
CA ALA A 150 11.88 5.73 -13.60
C ALA A 150 11.32 7.11 -14.02
N PRO A 151 10.21 7.13 -14.77
CA PRO A 151 9.55 8.36 -15.15
C PRO A 151 9.14 9.19 -13.93
N ILE A 152 9.29 10.50 -14.03
CA ILE A 152 8.73 11.42 -13.02
C ILE A 152 7.22 11.52 -13.26
N TYR A 153 6.47 10.88 -12.38
CA TYR A 153 5.02 10.92 -12.40
C TYR A 153 4.47 12.20 -11.79
N PRO A 154 3.42 12.81 -12.36
CA PRO A 154 2.91 14.09 -11.91
C PRO A 154 2.22 14.05 -10.53
N TYR A 155 1.68 12.89 -10.12
CA TYR A 155 0.96 12.76 -8.85
C TYR A 155 1.64 11.84 -7.83
N GLY A 156 2.72 11.17 -8.22
CA GLY A 156 3.33 10.13 -7.41
C GLY A 156 4.85 10.18 -7.34
N SER A 157 5.40 9.31 -6.50
CA SER A 157 6.84 9.16 -6.33
C SER A 157 7.19 7.72 -6.00
N LEU A 158 8.28 7.25 -6.60
CA LEU A 158 8.92 5.99 -6.25
C LEU A 158 9.91 6.21 -5.11
N PHE A 159 10.05 5.22 -4.24
CA PHE A 159 11.12 5.17 -3.25
C PHE A 159 11.37 3.73 -2.82
N LEU A 160 12.55 3.51 -2.24
CA LEU A 160 12.92 2.23 -1.65
C LEU A 160 12.73 2.29 -0.13
N GLU A 161 12.17 1.23 0.43
CA GLU A 161 12.05 1.06 1.88
C GLU A 161 12.49 -0.34 2.28
N GLU A 162 13.27 -0.46 3.35
CA GLU A 162 13.67 -1.76 3.90
C GLU A 162 12.46 -2.42 4.59
N ASN A 163 12.10 -3.60 4.12
CA ASN A 163 11.08 -4.42 4.73
C ASN A 163 11.61 -5.02 6.03
N LYS A 164 11.02 -4.62 7.15
CA LYS A 164 11.47 -5.03 8.48
C LYS A 164 11.31 -6.52 8.77
N ASN A 165 10.46 -7.23 8.02
CA ASN A 165 10.18 -8.64 8.29
C ASN A 165 11.25 -9.57 7.70
N ASP A 166 11.85 -9.19 6.56
CA ASP A 166 12.81 -10.03 5.85
C ASP A 166 14.13 -9.33 5.50
N GLY A 167 14.24 -8.02 5.72
CA GLY A 167 15.46 -7.23 5.57
C GLY A 167 15.80 -6.85 4.11
N TYR A 168 14.91 -7.13 3.17
CA TYR A 168 15.10 -6.76 1.76
C TYR A 168 14.50 -5.38 1.46
N LEU A 169 14.93 -4.75 0.37
CA LEU A 169 14.33 -3.51 -0.12
C LEU A 169 13.03 -3.80 -0.88
N ASP A 170 12.02 -2.97 -0.63
CA ASP A 170 10.77 -2.92 -1.36
C ASP A 170 10.73 -1.64 -2.19
N LEU A 171 10.44 -1.77 -3.49
CA LEU A 171 10.15 -0.64 -4.36
C LEU A 171 8.68 -0.24 -4.21
N ILE A 172 8.44 0.96 -3.69
CA ILE A 172 7.11 1.45 -3.35
C ILE A 172 6.75 2.62 -4.26
N TYR A 173 5.54 2.57 -4.83
CA TYR A 173 4.93 3.71 -5.49
C TYR A 173 3.90 4.37 -4.56
N ARG A 174 4.08 5.66 -4.25
CA ARG A 174 3.13 6.46 -3.46
C ARG A 174 2.49 7.54 -4.30
N LEU A 175 1.16 7.64 -4.21
CA LEU A 175 0.35 8.75 -4.68
C LEU A 175 -0.19 9.54 -3.50
N SER A 176 -0.22 10.87 -3.63
CA SER A 176 -0.76 11.75 -2.60
C SER A 176 -1.70 12.79 -3.22
N PHE A 177 -2.97 12.73 -2.85
CA PHE A 177 -4.00 13.63 -3.37
C PHE A 177 -4.50 14.58 -2.29
N PRO A 178 -4.49 15.90 -2.50
CA PRO A 178 -5.05 16.83 -1.54
C PRO A 178 -6.57 16.63 -1.42
N LEU A 179 -7.05 16.51 -0.18
CA LEU A 179 -8.45 16.44 0.20
C LEU A 179 -8.90 17.80 0.73
N TYR A 180 -9.29 18.67 -0.19
CA TYR A 180 -9.90 19.97 0.11
C TYR A 180 -11.36 19.94 -0.35
N PRO A 181 -12.40 19.95 0.51
CA PRO A 181 -12.47 19.88 1.99
C PRO A 181 -12.31 18.44 2.56
N PRO A 182 -12.24 18.24 3.90
CA PRO A 182 -11.85 16.95 4.54
C PRO A 182 -12.83 15.78 4.33
N ALA A 183 -13.89 15.97 3.55
CA ALA A 183 -14.83 14.94 3.16
C ALA A 183 -14.93 14.92 1.63
N PRO A 184 -14.17 14.06 0.94
CA PRO A 184 -14.20 14.03 -0.51
C PRO A 184 -15.59 13.67 -1.04
N THR A 185 -15.95 14.29 -2.16
CA THR A 185 -17.18 13.94 -2.88
C THR A 185 -16.99 12.63 -3.63
N GLU A 186 -18.10 11.95 -3.96
CA GLU A 186 -18.07 10.73 -4.77
C GLU A 186 -17.30 10.95 -6.07
N ARG A 187 -17.68 11.98 -6.84
CA ARG A 187 -17.02 12.35 -8.10
C ARG A 187 -15.53 12.63 -7.94
N LEU A 188 -15.12 13.19 -6.80
CA LEU A 188 -13.70 13.40 -6.50
C LEU A 188 -13.01 12.05 -6.30
N LEU A 189 -13.53 11.17 -5.44
CA LEU A 189 -12.97 9.83 -5.21
C LEU A 189 -12.87 9.03 -6.52
N GLU A 190 -13.90 9.06 -7.36
CA GLU A 190 -13.86 8.41 -8.68
C GLU A 190 -12.70 8.91 -9.54
N LYS A 191 -12.48 10.24 -9.54
CA LYS A 191 -11.38 10.84 -10.28
C LYS A 191 -10.02 10.46 -9.66
N LEU A 192 -9.91 10.45 -8.34
CA LEU A 192 -8.66 10.06 -7.65
C LEU A 192 -8.29 8.61 -7.96
N PHE A 193 -9.24 7.67 -7.89
CA PHE A 193 -8.98 6.27 -8.25
C PHE A 193 -8.70 6.08 -9.75
N ALA A 194 -9.31 6.88 -10.63
CA ALA A 194 -8.97 6.85 -12.05
C ALA A 194 -7.54 7.34 -12.32
N VAL A 195 -7.10 8.40 -11.62
CA VAL A 195 -5.71 8.86 -11.66
C VAL A 195 -4.78 7.80 -11.07
N ALA A 196 -5.14 7.18 -9.95
CA ALA A 196 -4.34 6.14 -9.32
C ALA A 196 -4.14 4.93 -10.23
N ARG A 197 -5.19 4.46 -10.90
CA ARG A 197 -5.06 3.39 -11.90
C ARG A 197 -4.12 3.78 -13.04
N TYR A 198 -4.27 4.99 -13.59
CA TYR A 198 -3.41 5.47 -14.67
C TYR A 198 -1.94 5.49 -14.24
N GLU A 199 -1.67 6.14 -13.12
CA GLU A 199 -0.32 6.29 -12.56
C GLU A 199 0.33 4.93 -12.25
N LEU A 200 -0.40 4.00 -11.61
CA LEU A 200 0.09 2.66 -11.35
C LEU A 200 0.38 1.88 -12.63
N ARG A 201 -0.51 1.95 -13.61
CA ARG A 201 -0.33 1.28 -14.90
C ARG A 201 0.91 1.79 -15.63
N GLU A 202 1.09 3.11 -15.74
CA GLU A 202 2.27 3.67 -16.40
C GLU A 202 3.55 3.33 -15.63
N THR A 203 3.48 3.29 -14.30
CA THR A 203 4.59 2.84 -13.45
C THR A 203 5.01 1.41 -13.77
N LEU A 204 4.05 0.48 -13.85
CA LEU A 204 4.29 -0.91 -14.19
C LEU A 204 4.89 -1.07 -15.60
N ILE A 205 4.34 -0.36 -16.59
CA ILE A 205 4.87 -0.36 -17.96
C ILE A 205 6.33 0.12 -17.99
N GLY A 206 6.65 1.17 -17.24
CA GLY A 206 8.02 1.67 -17.15
C GLY A 206 8.98 0.69 -16.48
N LEU A 207 8.49 -0.11 -15.52
CA LEU A 207 9.32 -1.10 -14.83
C LEU A 207 9.62 -2.33 -15.69
N ASP A 208 8.75 -2.70 -16.63
CA ASP A 208 9.01 -3.76 -17.61
C ASP A 208 10.25 -3.50 -18.48
N GLU A 209 10.69 -2.24 -18.59
CA GLU A 209 11.90 -1.89 -19.35
C GLU A 209 13.19 -2.29 -18.63
N PHE A 210 13.13 -2.61 -17.34
CA PHE A 210 14.26 -3.07 -16.55
C PHE A 210 14.30 -4.60 -16.54
N PRO A 211 15.42 -5.23 -16.93
CA PRO A 211 15.49 -6.69 -17.06
C PRO A 211 15.39 -7.38 -15.69
N GLU A 212 14.55 -8.41 -15.60
CA GLU A 212 14.68 -9.46 -14.58
C GLU A 212 16.02 -10.20 -14.84
N ALA A 213 17.01 -10.04 -13.96
CA ALA A 213 18.33 -10.66 -14.13
C ALA A 213 18.36 -12.12 -13.65
#